data_AF-A0A2M7JZS3-F1
#
_entry.id   AF-A0A2M7JZS3-F1
#
_cell.length_a   1.000
_cell.length_b   1.000
_cell.length_c   1.000
_cell.angle_alpha   90.00
_cell.angle_beta   90.00
_cell.angle_gamma   90.00
#
_symmetry.space_group_name_H-M   'P 1'
#
loop_
_entity.id
_entity.type
_entity.pdbx_description
1 polymer ?
#
loop_
_entity_poly.entity_id
_entity_poly.type
_entity_poly.pdbx_seq_one_letter_code
_entity_poly.pdbx_strand_id
1 'polypeptide(L)'
;MAKTANIPTCATSHVRKKMVELGVKPDSVYDAVEIVNALKDPDWRGVKKEGNHDLVMFFGIRTDLAEQTLSVLKHFAYTHLKTMTLCKFYYPHANYSLPNFRKDEQWKDFLDSLVECLKK
;
A
#
# COMPACT_ATOMS: atom_id res chain seq x y z
N MET A 1 10.70 5.44 2.96
CA MET A 1 10.10 4.17 3.41
C MET A 1 10.45 3.01 2.48
N ALA A 2 9.84 2.87 1.29
CA ALA A 2 10.05 1.70 0.44
C ALA A 2 11.53 1.42 0.10
N LYS A 3 12.29 2.46 -0.27
CA LYS A 3 13.74 2.36 -0.50
C LYS A 3 14.52 1.93 0.76
N THR A 4 14.13 2.44 1.93
CA THR A 4 14.79 2.16 3.21
C THR A 4 14.62 0.70 3.61
N ALA A 5 13.41 0.16 3.48
CA ALA A 5 13.08 -1.20 3.88
C ALA A 5 13.09 -2.21 2.72
N ASN A 6 13.63 -1.83 1.56
CA ASN A 6 13.65 -2.64 0.32
C ASN A 6 12.29 -3.25 -0.07
N ILE A 7 11.21 -2.50 0.13
CA ILE A 7 9.83 -2.94 -0.12
C ILE A 7 9.48 -2.75 -1.61
N PRO A 8 8.95 -3.76 -2.30
CA PRO A 8 8.44 -3.61 -3.66
C PRO A 8 7.30 -2.58 -3.74
N THR A 9 7.27 -1.82 -4.81
CA THR A 9 6.27 -0.74 -5.03
C THR A 9 5.47 -0.98 -6.29
N CYS A 10 4.15 -0.89 -6.17
CA CYS A 10 3.22 -0.86 -7.29
C CYS A 10 2.64 0.54 -7.41
N ALA A 11 2.95 1.24 -8.51
CA ALA A 11 2.34 2.53 -8.78
C ALA A 11 0.95 2.34 -9.40
N THR A 12 -0.08 2.95 -8.81
CA THR A 12 -1.43 2.94 -9.35
C THR A 12 -1.79 4.23 -10.09
N SER A 13 -2.50 4.10 -11.21
CA SER A 13 -2.96 5.23 -12.02
C SER A 13 -1.82 6.23 -12.35
N HIS A 14 -2.07 7.53 -12.14
CA HIS A 14 -1.19 8.64 -12.47
C HIS A 14 0.03 8.79 -11.54
N VAL A 15 0.11 8.05 -10.42
CA VAL A 15 1.21 8.17 -9.44
C VAL A 15 2.56 7.79 -10.06
N ARG A 16 2.58 6.90 -11.05
CA ARG A 16 3.79 6.48 -11.77
C ARG A 16 4.60 7.68 -12.28
N LYS A 17 3.93 8.65 -12.92
CA LYS A 17 4.61 9.83 -13.49
C LYS A 17 5.34 10.59 -12.39
N LYS A 18 4.67 10.81 -11.26
CA LYS A 18 5.26 11.56 -10.14
C LYS A 18 6.42 10.81 -9.48
N MET A 19 6.32 9.49 -9.34
CA MET A 19 7.42 8.68 -8.81
C MET A 19 8.68 8.79 -9.69
N VAL A 20 8.50 8.70 -11.01
CA VAL A 20 9.62 8.81 -11.97
C VAL A 20 10.25 10.21 -11.95
N GLU A 21 9.45 11.27 -11.87
CA GLU A 21 9.94 12.65 -11.69
C GLU A 21 10.79 12.81 -10.42
N LEU A 22 10.46 12.05 -9.36
CA LEU A 22 11.20 12.01 -8.09
C LEU A 22 12.38 11.02 -8.12
N GLY A 23 12.72 10.46 -9.28
CA GLY A 23 13.85 9.53 -9.44
C GLY A 23 13.60 8.12 -8.93
N VAL A 24 12.33 7.73 -8.71
CA VAL A 24 11.96 6.39 -8.22
C VAL A 24 11.17 5.67 -9.31
N LYS A 25 11.72 4.55 -9.79
CA LYS A 25 11.00 3.65 -10.71
C LYS A 25 10.22 2.62 -9.88
N PRO A 26 8.89 2.52 -10.04
CA PRO A 26 8.12 1.47 -9.38
C PRO A 26 8.45 0.09 -9.98
N ASP A 27 8.33 -0.96 -9.18
CA ASP A 27 8.55 -2.35 -9.60
C ASP A 27 7.47 -2.82 -10.57
N SER A 28 6.24 -2.37 -10.36
CA SER A 28 5.11 -2.64 -11.23
C SER A 28 4.18 -1.43 -11.39
N VAL A 29 3.37 -1.47 -12.43
CA VAL A 29 2.32 -0.48 -12.68
C VAL A 29 1.05 -1.25 -12.97
N TYR A 30 0.02 -1.00 -12.17
CA TYR A 30 -1.30 -1.61 -12.28
C TYR A 30 -2.35 -0.59 -11.88
N ASP A 31 -3.55 -0.68 -12.44
CA ASP A 31 -4.67 0.02 -11.84
C ASP A 31 -5.05 -0.61 -10.49
N ALA A 32 -5.64 0.19 -9.59
CA ALA A 32 -5.98 -0.26 -8.24
C ALA A 32 -6.90 -1.49 -8.24
N VAL A 33 -7.82 -1.57 -9.20
CA VAL A 33 -8.72 -2.73 -9.37
C VAL A 33 -7.95 -3.95 -9.86
N GLU A 34 -7.02 -3.79 -10.79
CA GLU A 34 -6.22 -4.89 -11.35
C GLU A 34 -5.30 -5.52 -10.32
N ILE A 35 -4.56 -4.69 -9.57
CA ILE A 35 -3.65 -5.20 -8.53
C ILE A 35 -4.42 -5.91 -7.42
N VAL A 36 -5.58 -5.39 -7.03
CA VAL A 36 -6.44 -6.02 -6.03
C VAL A 36 -6.98 -7.35 -6.55
N ASN A 37 -7.35 -7.42 -7.84
CA ASN A 37 -7.77 -8.69 -8.43
C ASN A 37 -6.63 -9.72 -8.42
N ALA A 38 -5.40 -9.32 -8.70
CA ALA A 38 -4.23 -10.19 -8.64
C ALA A 38 -3.90 -10.64 -7.21
N LEU A 39 -3.96 -9.74 -6.22
CA LEU A 39 -3.69 -10.02 -4.81
C LEU A 39 -4.66 -11.03 -4.17
N LYS A 40 -5.87 -11.18 -4.72
CA LYS A 40 -6.83 -12.20 -4.28
C LYS A 40 -6.34 -13.61 -4.57
N ASP A 41 -5.57 -13.79 -5.64
CA ASP A 41 -5.08 -15.09 -6.06
C ASP A 41 -3.85 -15.46 -5.21
N PRO A 42 -3.91 -16.50 -4.35
CA PRO A 42 -2.75 -16.92 -3.56
C PRO A 42 -1.58 -17.39 -4.42
N ASP A 43 -1.83 -17.88 -5.63
CA ASP A 43 -0.79 -18.38 -6.56
C ASP A 43 -0.17 -17.27 -7.41
N TRP A 44 -0.64 -16.02 -7.27
CA TRP A 44 -0.06 -14.88 -7.97
C TRP A 44 1.41 -14.67 -7.55
N ARG A 45 2.28 -14.46 -8.53
CA ARG A 45 3.74 -14.39 -8.34
C ARG A 45 4.24 -13.05 -7.79
N GLY A 46 3.35 -12.14 -7.40
CA GLY A 46 3.71 -10.83 -6.88
C GLY A 46 4.23 -9.85 -7.93
N VAL A 47 4.50 -8.62 -7.49
CA VAL A 47 4.89 -7.50 -8.36
C VAL A 47 6.27 -7.69 -9.00
N LYS A 48 7.15 -8.47 -8.36
CA LYS A 48 8.48 -8.83 -8.86
C LYS A 48 8.55 -10.21 -9.50
N LYS A 49 7.43 -10.97 -9.54
CA LYS A 49 7.38 -12.37 -9.99
C LYS A 49 8.16 -13.36 -9.11
N GLU A 50 8.47 -12.98 -7.87
CA GLU A 50 9.29 -13.75 -6.92
C GLU A 50 8.46 -14.48 -5.85
N GLY A 51 7.14 -14.33 -5.86
CA GLY A 51 6.23 -14.86 -4.85
C GLY A 51 5.15 -13.85 -4.47
N ASN A 52 4.05 -14.34 -3.91
CA ASN A 52 2.97 -13.46 -3.45
C ASN A 52 3.38 -12.68 -2.20
N HIS A 53 2.57 -11.69 -1.82
CA HIS A 53 2.79 -10.86 -0.64
C HIS A 53 1.99 -11.36 0.54
N ASP A 54 2.59 -11.29 1.74
CA ASP A 54 1.94 -11.54 3.02
C ASP A 54 1.38 -10.25 3.65
N LEU A 55 1.93 -9.08 3.26
CA LEU A 55 1.49 -7.75 3.67
C LEU A 55 1.44 -6.77 2.48
N VAL A 56 0.32 -6.07 2.33
CA VAL A 56 0.19 -4.94 1.38
C VAL A 56 -0.12 -3.65 2.13
N MET A 57 0.65 -2.61 1.83
CA MET A 57 0.47 -1.26 2.37
C MET A 57 -0.20 -0.34 1.35
N PHE A 58 -1.35 0.22 1.72
CA PHE A 58 -2.10 1.21 0.94
C PHE A 58 -1.65 2.62 1.33
N PHE A 59 -1.33 3.43 0.32
CA PHE A 59 -0.91 4.81 0.50
C PHE A 59 -1.37 5.70 -0.65
N GLY A 60 -2.02 6.83 -0.34
CA GLY A 60 -2.37 7.84 -1.34
C GLY A 60 -3.48 7.45 -2.32
N ILE A 61 -4.33 6.47 -1.97
CA ILE A 61 -5.50 6.09 -2.77
C ILE A 61 -6.73 6.86 -2.27
N ARG A 62 -7.64 7.22 -3.19
CA ARG A 62 -8.92 7.87 -2.86
C ARG A 62 -9.69 7.01 -1.86
N THR A 63 -10.18 7.61 -0.77
CA THR A 63 -10.69 6.88 0.40
C THR A 63 -11.78 5.86 0.07
N ASP A 64 -12.74 6.22 -0.77
CA ASP A 64 -13.81 5.34 -1.23
C ASP A 64 -13.28 4.13 -2.01
N LEU A 65 -12.34 4.34 -2.94
CA LEU A 65 -11.73 3.28 -3.73
C LEU A 65 -10.88 2.36 -2.85
N ALA A 66 -10.10 2.92 -1.93
CA ALA A 66 -9.33 2.17 -0.94
C ALA A 66 -10.25 1.32 -0.05
N GLU A 67 -11.37 1.85 0.43
CA GLU A 67 -12.33 1.09 1.23
C GLU A 67 -12.95 -0.10 0.46
N GLN A 68 -13.36 0.11 -0.78
CA GLN A 68 -13.92 -0.96 -1.61
C GLN A 68 -12.88 -2.06 -1.90
N THR A 69 -11.65 -1.66 -2.23
CA THR A 69 -10.57 -2.61 -2.51
C THR A 69 -10.11 -3.37 -1.27
N LEU A 70 -10.01 -2.71 -0.12
CA LEU A 70 -9.73 -3.36 1.16
C LEU A 70 -10.84 -4.34 1.56
N SER A 71 -12.11 -4.01 1.33
CA SER A 71 -13.23 -4.94 1.55
C SER A 71 -13.07 -6.23 0.75
N VAL A 72 -12.65 -6.12 -0.52
CA VAL A 72 -12.38 -7.30 -1.35
C VAL A 72 -11.27 -8.16 -0.73
N LEU A 73 -10.13 -7.57 -0.37
CA LEU A 73 -9.01 -8.33 0.20
C LEU A 73 -9.36 -8.94 1.56
N LYS A 74 -10.12 -8.23 2.39
CA LYS A 74 -10.62 -8.72 3.69
C LYS A 74 -11.46 -9.98 3.57
N HIS A 75 -12.23 -10.16 2.49
CA HIS A 75 -13.13 -11.31 2.34
C HIS A 75 -12.55 -12.42 1.46
N PHE A 76 -11.69 -12.07 0.50
CA PHE A 76 -11.20 -13.03 -0.51
C PHE A 76 -9.72 -13.36 -0.41
N ALA A 77 -8.92 -12.61 0.38
CA ALA A 77 -7.49 -12.84 0.53
C ALA A 77 -7.04 -13.02 2.00
N TYR A 78 -7.99 -13.08 2.95
CA TYR A 78 -7.71 -13.04 4.39
C TYR A 78 -6.82 -14.18 4.92
N THR A 79 -6.76 -15.29 4.21
CA THR A 79 -6.00 -16.49 4.55
C THR A 79 -4.50 -16.33 4.32
N HIS A 80 -4.09 -15.53 3.33
CA HIS A 80 -2.70 -15.39 2.92
C HIS A 80 -2.18 -13.95 2.94
N LEU A 81 -3.06 -12.95 2.98
CA LEU A 81 -2.70 -11.55 2.86
C LEU A 81 -3.22 -10.71 4.03
N LYS A 82 -2.33 -9.92 4.62
CA LYS A 82 -2.67 -8.82 5.53
C LYS A 82 -2.61 -7.49 4.80
N THR A 83 -3.43 -6.56 5.26
CA THR A 83 -3.52 -5.20 4.69
C THR A 83 -3.22 -4.16 5.76
N MET A 84 -2.43 -3.16 5.39
CA MET A 84 -2.12 -2.00 6.22
C MET A 84 -2.40 -0.72 5.44
N THR A 85 -2.90 0.32 6.10
CA THR A 85 -3.01 1.66 5.51
C THR A 85 -2.08 2.63 6.22
N LEU A 86 -1.42 3.48 5.43
CA LEU A 86 -0.56 4.57 5.93
C LEU A 86 -1.13 5.95 5.57
N CYS A 87 -2.44 6.01 5.32
CA CYS A 87 -3.16 7.22 4.99
C CYS A 87 -3.61 7.98 6.26
N LYS A 88 -3.97 9.26 6.09
CA LYS A 88 -4.43 10.10 7.22
C LYS A 88 -5.80 9.73 7.80
N PHE A 89 -6.56 8.88 7.12
CA PHE A 89 -7.88 8.43 7.53
C PHE A 89 -7.83 6.99 8.02
N TYR A 90 -8.75 6.63 8.90
CA TYR A 90 -8.94 5.28 9.38
C TYR A 90 -9.75 4.44 8.40
N TYR A 91 -9.30 3.22 8.14
CA TYR A 91 -9.89 2.26 7.20
C TYR A 91 -10.34 0.99 7.92
N PRO A 92 -11.65 0.82 8.22
CA PRO A 92 -12.17 -0.35 8.95
C PRO A 92 -11.99 -1.70 8.24
N HIS A 93 -11.77 -1.72 6.93
CA HIS A 93 -11.53 -2.98 6.21
C HIS A 93 -10.07 -3.44 6.20
N ALA A 94 -9.13 -2.60 6.62
CA ALA A 94 -7.73 -3.01 6.75
C ALA A 94 -7.49 -3.82 8.03
N ASN A 95 -6.49 -4.71 8.01
CA ASN A 95 -6.04 -5.38 9.24
C ASN A 95 -5.38 -4.39 10.20
N TYR A 96 -4.62 -3.44 9.64
CA TYR A 96 -3.97 -2.37 10.39
C TYR A 96 -4.27 -1.03 9.71
N SER A 97 -4.81 -0.08 10.46
CA SER A 97 -5.02 1.27 9.96
C SER A 97 -4.54 2.27 10.98
N LEU A 98 -3.92 3.34 10.48
CA LEU A 98 -3.64 4.50 11.32
C LEU A 98 -4.93 5.13 11.83
N PRO A 99 -4.90 5.79 13.01
CA PRO A 99 -6.01 6.62 13.44
C PRO A 99 -6.18 7.83 12.51
N ASN A 100 -7.34 8.47 12.59
CA ASN A 100 -7.59 9.71 11.86
C ASN A 100 -6.66 10.84 12.34
N PHE A 101 -5.84 11.37 11.45
CA PHE A 101 -5.05 12.58 11.68
C PHE A 101 -5.82 13.82 11.21
N ARG A 102 -5.93 14.83 12.09
CA ARG A 102 -6.60 16.10 11.74
C ARG A 102 -5.68 17.06 10.99
N LYS A 103 -4.39 17.04 11.29
CA LYS A 103 -3.37 17.91 10.69
C LYS A 103 -2.43 17.07 9.84
N ASP A 104 -2.17 17.53 8.62
CA ASP A 104 -1.27 16.83 7.69
C ASP A 104 0.17 16.80 8.23
N GLU A 105 0.58 17.81 9.02
CA GLU A 105 1.87 17.85 9.73
C GLU A 105 2.05 16.66 10.66
N GLN A 106 1.05 16.34 11.50
CA GLN A 106 1.12 15.21 12.43
C GLN A 106 1.22 13.86 11.71
N TRP A 107 0.49 13.73 10.60
CA TRP A 107 0.57 12.54 9.76
C TRP A 107 1.95 12.40 9.11
N LYS A 108 2.51 13.52 8.62
CA LYS A 108 3.86 13.56 8.07
C LYS A 108 4.91 13.19 9.12
N ASP A 109 4.84 13.78 10.32
CA ASP A 109 5.78 13.50 11.41
C ASP A 109 5.76 12.02 11.82
N PHE A 110 4.57 11.40 11.80
CA PHE A 110 4.43 9.96 12.01
C PHE A 110 5.14 9.15 10.93
N LEU A 111 4.96 9.49 9.65
CA LEU A 111 5.61 8.80 8.53
C LEU A 111 7.14 8.97 8.59
N ASP A 112 7.63 10.16 8.91
CA ASP A 112 9.05 10.43 9.06
C ASP A 112 9.64 9.61 10.22
N SER A 113 8.96 9.58 11.36
CA SER A 113 9.34 8.74 12.52
C SER A 113 9.37 7.24 12.18
N LEU A 114 8.39 6.76 11.40
CA LEU A 114 8.35 5.38 10.92
C LEU A 114 9.56 5.08 10.01
N VAL A 115 9.91 6.00 9.12
CA VAL A 115 11.09 5.85 8.24
C VAL A 115 12.37 5.80 9.06
N GLU A 116 12.52 6.61 10.11
CA GLU A 116 13.69 6.53 11.00
C GLU A 116 13.76 5.20 11.76
N CYS A 117 12.63 4.66 12.22
CA CYS A 117 12.59 3.34 12.85
C CYS A 117 13.03 2.21 11.91
N LEU A 118 12.73 2.32 10.61
CA LEU A 118 13.11 1.32 9.60
C LEU A 118 14.58 1.40 9.17
N LYS A 119 15.33 2.44 9.54
CA LYS A 119 16.77 2.54 9.26
C LYS A 119 17.63 1.77 10.26
N LYS A 120 17.07 1.43 11.42
CA LYS A 120 17.74 0.68 12.49
C LYS A 120 17.72 -0.80 12.19
#